data_AF-A0A2A5X8G2-F1
#
_entry.id   AF-A0A2A5X8G2-F1
#
_cell.length_a   1.000
_cell.length_b   1.000
_cell.length_c   1.000
_cell.angle_alpha   90.00
_cell.angle_beta   90.00
_cell.angle_gamma   90.00
#
_symmetry.space_group_name_H-M   'P 1'
#
loop_
_entity.id
_entity.type
_entity.pdbx_description
1 polymer ?
#
loop_
_entity_poly.entity_id
_entity_poly.type
_entity_poly.pdbx_seq_one_letter_code
_entity_poly.pdbx_strand_id
1 'polypeptide(L)'
;MASCGVQKKVATPADPYIGVFNITVLNVDGYGDIPIELTVNKEENAYKASFGGDIPIEILDTNFVNDQLEIDTFAQGYDVLFEIKVEADTVTGYMMGTFEIEGERSIQ
;
A
#
# COMPACT_ATOMS: atom_id res chain seq x y z
N MET A 1 28.83 14.32 29.37
CA MET A 1 27.37 14.27 29.13
C MET A 1 27.16 13.57 27.79
N ALA A 2 26.92 12.26 27.80
CA ALA A 2 26.62 11.50 26.59
C ALA A 2 25.09 11.44 26.47
N SER A 3 24.53 12.29 25.61
CA SER A 3 23.12 12.20 25.22
C SER A 3 23.02 11.08 24.17
N CYS A 4 22.79 9.85 24.63
CA CYS A 4 22.28 8.81 23.74
C CYS A 4 20.80 9.11 23.51
N GLY A 5 20.51 9.97 22.53
CA GLY A 5 19.18 10.07 21.95
C GLY A 5 18.84 8.73 21.33
N VAL A 6 18.19 7.85 22.09
CA VAL A 6 17.54 6.66 21.56
C VAL A 6 16.47 7.17 20.61
N GLN A 7 16.78 7.22 19.32
CA GLN A 7 15.76 7.36 18.30
C GLN A 7 14.81 6.19 18.54
N LYS A 8 13.56 6.49 18.93
CA LYS A 8 12.50 5.50 18.99
C LYS A 8 12.41 4.92 17.57
N LYS A 9 13.00 3.75 17.34
CA LYS A 9 12.54 2.88 16.27
C LYS A 9 11.07 2.70 16.55
N VAL A 10 10.22 3.28 15.71
CA VAL A 10 8.83 2.87 15.62
C VAL A 10 8.90 1.35 15.48
N ALA A 11 8.34 0.62 16.43
CA ALA A 11 8.39 -0.83 16.38
C ALA A 11 7.71 -1.23 15.07
N THR A 12 8.45 -1.87 14.16
CA THR A 12 7.87 -2.45 12.96
C THR A 12 6.68 -3.30 13.42
N PRO A 13 5.48 -3.10 12.86
CA PRO A 13 4.32 -3.88 13.25
C PRO A 13 4.64 -5.38 13.13
N ALA A 14 4.07 -6.20 14.01
CA ALA A 14 4.29 -7.65 13.96
C ALA A 14 3.83 -8.24 12.60
N ASP A 15 2.84 -7.60 11.97
CA ASP A 15 2.39 -7.88 10.62
C ASP A 15 2.80 -6.70 9.70
N PRO A 16 3.78 -6.88 8.81
CA PRO A 16 4.33 -5.78 8.00
C PRO A 16 3.27 -5.17 7.07
N TYR A 17 2.17 -5.87 6.77
CA TYR A 17 1.13 -5.34 5.89
C TYR A 17 0.21 -4.34 6.58
N ILE A 18 0.17 -4.28 7.92
CA ILE A 18 -0.71 -3.34 8.63
C ILE A 18 -0.04 -1.96 8.72
N GLY A 19 -0.71 -0.91 8.28
CA GLY A 19 -0.25 0.47 8.40
C GLY A 19 -0.78 1.41 7.31
N VAL A 20 -0.22 2.62 7.28
CA VAL A 20 -0.44 3.61 6.22
C VAL A 20 0.82 3.66 5.37
N PHE A 21 0.65 3.66 4.05
CA PHE A 21 1.72 3.60 3.07
C PHE A 21 1.50 4.69 2.02
N ASN A 22 2.58 5.39 1.68
CA ASN A 22 2.60 6.25 0.51
C ASN A 22 3.20 5.45 -0.64
N ILE A 23 2.39 5.14 -1.64
CA ILE A 23 2.81 4.40 -2.83
C ILE A 23 2.70 5.29 -4.06
N THR A 24 3.47 4.99 -5.09
CA THR A 24 3.41 5.62 -6.40
C THR A 24 3.30 4.53 -7.44
N VAL A 25 2.28 4.61 -8.29
CA VAL A 25 2.19 3.80 -9.50
C VAL A 25 2.96 4.51 -10.60
N LEU A 26 3.97 3.86 -11.15
CA LEU A 26 4.93 4.47 -12.05
C LEU A 26 4.49 4.38 -13.51
N ASN A 27 4.80 5.43 -14.27
CA ASN A 27 4.70 5.45 -15.74
C ASN A 27 3.33 5.00 -16.28
N VAL A 28 2.23 5.43 -15.66
CA VAL A 28 0.89 5.10 -16.13
C VAL A 28 0.62 5.82 -17.45
N ASP A 29 0.24 5.08 -18.47
CA ASP A 29 0.03 5.61 -19.82
C ASP A 29 -0.97 6.76 -19.83
N GLY A 30 -0.52 7.94 -20.26
CA GLY A 30 -1.34 9.15 -20.32
C GLY A 30 -1.50 9.92 -19.01
N TYR A 31 -1.01 9.39 -17.89
CA TYR A 31 -1.14 10.00 -16.56
C TYR A 31 0.22 10.25 -15.88
N GLY A 32 1.28 9.54 -16.28
CA GLY A 32 2.57 9.60 -15.60
C GLY A 32 2.53 8.88 -14.25
N ASP A 33 3.28 9.39 -13.28
CA ASP A 33 3.34 8.79 -11.94
C ASP A 33 2.13 9.22 -11.10
N ILE A 34 1.47 8.25 -10.48
CA ILE A 34 0.24 8.46 -9.70
C ILE A 34 0.52 8.15 -8.22
N PRO A 35 0.59 9.17 -7.34
CA PRO A 35 0.74 8.96 -5.90
C PRO A 35 -0.60 8.54 -5.28
N ILE A 36 -0.55 7.58 -4.36
CA ILE A 36 -1.70 6.99 -3.67
C ILE A 36 -1.34 6.78 -2.20
N GLU A 37 -2.24 7.17 -1.29
CA GLU A 37 -2.16 6.75 0.11
C GLU A 37 -2.94 5.44 0.27
N LEU A 38 -2.28 4.37 0.69
CA LEU A 38 -2.89 3.09 0.99
C LEU A 38 -2.88 2.88 2.51
N THR A 39 -4.05 2.68 3.09
CA THR A 39 -4.18 2.22 4.48
C THR A 39 -4.62 0.76 4.49
N VAL A 40 -3.92 -0.08 5.25
CA VAL A 40 -4.25 -1.49 5.44
C VAL A 40 -4.41 -1.76 6.92
N ASN A 41 -5.55 -2.34 7.27
CA ASN A 41 -5.88 -2.81 8.61
C ASN A 41 -6.26 -4.30 8.58
N LYS A 42 -6.47 -4.87 9.76
CA LYS A 42 -6.92 -6.26 9.90
C LYS A 42 -8.16 -6.30 10.79
N GLU A 43 -9.25 -6.85 10.26
CA GLU A 43 -10.52 -7.06 10.96
C GLU A 43 -10.89 -8.53 10.88
N GLU A 44 -11.19 -9.16 12.03
CA GLU A 44 -11.59 -10.58 12.08
C GLU A 44 -10.63 -11.55 11.36
N ASN A 45 -9.33 -11.24 11.36
CA ASN A 45 -8.24 -11.93 10.63
C ASN A 45 -8.21 -11.75 9.11
N ALA A 46 -9.07 -10.93 8.52
CA ALA A 46 -9.02 -10.53 7.11
C ALA A 46 -8.36 -9.15 6.98
N TYR A 47 -7.58 -8.95 5.92
CA TYR A 47 -7.09 -7.62 5.58
C TYR A 47 -8.22 -6.75 5.04
N LYS A 48 -8.16 -5.45 5.36
CA LYS A 48 -9.03 -4.42 4.85
C LYS A 48 -8.16 -3.28 4.34
N ALA A 49 -8.33 -2.93 3.07
CA ALA A 49 -7.66 -1.80 2.46
C ALA A 49 -8.60 -0.58 2.42
N SER A 50 -8.00 0.61 2.33
CA SER A 50 -8.68 1.84 1.92
C SER A 50 -7.66 2.74 1.22
N PHE A 51 -8.10 3.41 0.17
CA PHE A 51 -7.28 4.36 -0.56
C PHE A 51 -7.66 5.80 -0.20
N GLY A 52 -6.66 6.62 0.10
CA GLY A 52 -6.79 8.06 0.25
C GLY A 52 -6.60 8.78 -1.10
N GLY A 53 -7.06 10.02 -1.17
CA GLY A 53 -6.94 10.88 -2.34
C GLY A 53 -8.28 11.34 -2.91
N ASP A 54 -8.20 12.15 -3.97
CA ASP A 54 -9.37 12.77 -4.60
C ASP A 54 -10.06 11.85 -5.62
N ILE A 55 -9.38 10.80 -6.07
CA ILE A 55 -9.94 9.83 -7.02
C ILE A 55 -10.70 8.77 -6.21
N PRO A 56 -12.02 8.62 -6.42
CA PRO A 56 -12.78 7.57 -5.77
C PRO A 56 -12.34 6.21 -6.32
N ILE A 57 -11.81 5.38 -5.42
CA ILE A 57 -11.46 3.98 -5.68
C ILE A 57 -12.40 3.12 -4.84
N GLU A 58 -13.29 2.39 -5.50
CA GLU A 58 -14.16 1.42 -4.84
C GLU A 58 -13.39 0.11 -4.64
N ILE A 59 -13.42 -0.44 -3.43
CA ILE A 59 -12.78 -1.72 -3.14
C ILE A 59 -13.84 -2.82 -3.26
N LEU A 60 -13.58 -3.78 -4.15
CA LEU A 60 -14.43 -4.93 -4.40
C LEU A 60 -14.05 -6.09 -3.48
N ASP A 61 -12.75 -6.37 -3.35
CA ASP A 61 -12.24 -7.43 -2.47
C ASP A 61 -10.80 -7.15 -2.00
N THR A 62 -10.37 -7.88 -0.97
CA THR A 62 -8.99 -7.85 -0.47
C THR A 62 -8.56 -9.27 -0.09
N ASN A 63 -7.60 -9.80 -0.82
CA ASN A 63 -7.08 -11.16 -0.67
C ASN A 63 -5.61 -11.15 -0.28
N PHE A 64 -5.17 -12.19 0.42
CA PHE A 64 -3.75 -12.40 0.71
C PHE A 64 -3.32 -13.76 0.17
N VAL A 65 -2.54 -13.74 -0.91
CA VAL A 65 -2.16 -14.92 -1.68
C VAL A 65 -0.69 -14.79 -2.05
N ASN A 66 0.06 -15.89 -1.98
CA ASN A 66 1.48 -15.94 -2.38
C ASN A 66 2.39 -14.86 -1.74
N ASP A 67 2.15 -14.52 -0.47
CA ASP A 67 2.89 -13.46 0.26
C ASP A 67 2.72 -12.07 -0.38
N GLN A 68 1.55 -11.82 -0.96
CA GLN A 68 1.16 -10.56 -1.57
C GLN A 68 -0.29 -10.22 -1.20
N LEU A 69 -0.55 -8.94 -1.00
CA LEU A 69 -1.90 -8.41 -0.79
C LEU A 69 -2.48 -8.02 -2.15
N GLU A 70 -3.51 -8.73 -2.58
CA GLU A 70 -4.28 -8.45 -3.80
C GLU A 70 -5.51 -7.61 -3.41
N ILE A 71 -5.67 -6.45 -4.02
CA ILE A 71 -6.79 -5.54 -3.78
C ILE A 71 -7.51 -5.32 -5.10
N ASP A 72 -8.67 -5.95 -5.25
CA ASP A 72 -9.55 -5.77 -6.39
C ASP A 72 -10.36 -4.49 -6.20
N THR A 73 -10.31 -3.60 -7.20
CA THR A 73 -10.95 -2.30 -7.13
C THR A 73 -11.69 -1.95 -8.41
N PHE A 74 -12.61 -0.98 -8.31
CA PHE A 74 -13.20 -0.31 -9.45
C PHE A 74 -12.89 1.19 -9.37
N ALA A 75 -12.21 1.70 -10.39
CA ALA A 75 -11.80 3.10 -10.46
C ALA A 75 -11.94 3.63 -11.89
N GLN A 76 -12.55 4.82 -12.04
CA GLN A 76 -12.65 5.53 -13.31
C GLN A 76 -13.30 4.71 -14.46
N GLY A 77 -14.15 3.74 -14.13
CA GLY A 77 -14.82 2.89 -15.12
C GLY A 77 -14.08 1.58 -15.45
N TYR A 78 -12.99 1.26 -14.75
CA TYR A 78 -12.17 0.07 -14.98
C TYR A 78 -12.04 -0.76 -13.71
N ASP A 79 -12.00 -2.08 -13.87
CA ASP A 79 -11.50 -2.99 -12.85
C ASP A 79 -9.98 -2.83 -12.76
N VAL A 80 -9.50 -2.55 -11.55
CA VAL A 80 -8.08 -2.32 -11.28
C VAL A 80 -7.63 -3.24 -10.15
N LEU A 81 -6.67 -4.11 -10.44
CA LEU A 81 -6.01 -4.96 -9.44
C LEU A 81 -4.72 -4.28 -8.96
N PHE A 82 -4.58 -4.15 -7.65
CA PHE A 82 -3.31 -3.81 -7.00
C PHE A 82 -2.72 -5.04 -6.34
N GLU A 83 -1.47 -5.36 -6.68
CA GLU A 83 -0.72 -6.49 -6.13
C GLU A 83 0.43 -5.93 -5.29
N ILE A 84 0.24 -5.87 -3.97
CA ILE A 84 1.11 -5.14 -3.04
C ILE A 84 1.95 -6.09 -2.21
N LYS A 85 3.26 -5.86 -2.17
CA LYS A 85 4.21 -6.55 -1.28
C LYS A 85 4.85 -5.55 -0.32
N VAL A 86 4.89 -5.91 0.96
CA VAL A 86 5.52 -5.09 2.00
C VAL A 86 6.68 -5.82 2.65
N GLU A 87 7.89 -5.28 2.50
CA GLU A 87 9.10 -5.77 3.15
C GLU A 87 9.63 -4.70 4.12
N ALA A 88 9.47 -4.97 5.41
CA ALA A 88 9.68 -4.01 6.49
C ALA A 88 8.84 -2.72 6.32
N ASP A 89 9.46 -1.68 5.78
CA ASP A 89 8.83 -0.38 5.51
C ASP A 89 8.78 -0.05 4.01
N THR A 90 9.33 -0.91 3.16
CA THR A 90 9.31 -0.72 1.70
C THR A 90 8.11 -1.41 1.09
N VAL A 91 7.42 -0.70 0.21
CA VAL A 91 6.32 -1.22 -0.59
C VAL A 91 6.78 -1.39 -2.03
N THR A 92 6.51 -2.55 -2.59
CA THR A 92 6.68 -2.83 -4.03
C THR A 92 5.44 -3.52 -4.55
N GLY A 93 5.25 -3.55 -5.87
CA GLY A 93 4.11 -4.25 -6.43
C GLY A 93 3.86 -3.91 -7.88
N TYR A 94 2.67 -4.30 -8.33
CA TYR A 94 2.17 -3.98 -9.66
C TYR A 94 0.71 -3.55 -9.60
N MET A 95 0.34 -2.60 -10.44
CA MET A 95 -1.04 -2.30 -10.79
C MET A 95 -1.33 -2.94 -12.15
N MET A 96 -2.41 -3.71 -12.24
CA MET A 96 -2.84 -4.41 -13.46
C MET A 96 -1.75 -5.34 -14.05
N GLY A 97 -0.88 -5.91 -13.20
CA GLY A 97 0.26 -6.73 -13.62
C GLY A 97 1.25 -6.05 -14.56
N THR A 98 1.16 -4.72 -14.73
CA THR A 98 1.89 -3.97 -15.78
C THR A 98 2.64 -2.78 -15.20
N PHE A 99 1.97 -1.94 -14.42
CA PHE A 99 2.57 -0.71 -13.91
C PHE A 99 3.24 -0.97 -12.56
N GLU A 100 4.52 -0.66 -12.46
CA GLU A 100 5.28 -0.85 -11.21
C GLU A 100 4.74 0.05 -10.10
N ILE A 101 4.75 -0.47 -8.88
CA ILE A 101 4.44 0.26 -7.66
C ILE A 101 5.70 0.32 -6.82
N GLU A 102 6.05 1.52 -6.37
CA GLU A 102 7.06 1.74 -5.34
C GLU A 102 6.48 2.59 -4.21
N GLY A 103 6.96 2.39 -2.99
CA GLY A 103 6.50 3.19 -1.88
C GLY A 103 7.16 2.87 -0.56
N GLU A 104 6.71 3.57 0.46
CA GLU A 104 7.19 3.40 1.82
C GLU A 104 6.07 3.58 2.84
N ARG A 105 6.25 2.96 4.00
CA ARG A 105 5.39 3.17 5.16
C ARG A 105 5.46 4.65 5.56
N SER A 106 4.29 5.26 5.71
CA SER A 106 4.17 6.62 6.21
C SER A 106 4.66 6.69 7.65
N ILE A 107 5.62 7.58 7.90
CA ILE A 107 6.15 7.85 9.24
C ILE A 107 5.21 8.85 9.91
N GLN A 108 4.19 8.37 10.62
CA GLN A 108 3.37 9.22 11.49
C GLN A 108 4.05 9.48 12.85
#